data_AF-A0A511HI94-F1
#
_entry.id   AF-A0A511HI94-F1
#
_cell.length_a   1.000
_cell.length_b   1.000
_cell.length_c   1.000
_cell.angle_alpha   90.00
_cell.angle_beta   90.00
_cell.angle_gamma   90.00
#
_symmetry.space_group_name_H-M   'P 1'
#
loop_
_entity.id
_entity.type
_entity.pdbx_description
1 polymer ?
#
loop_
_entity_poly.entity_id
_entity_poly.type
_entity_poly.pdbx_seq_one_letter_code
_entity_poly.pdbx_strand_id
1 'polypeptide(L)'
;MEFPLDLPAETRTTLTGAQVTAMQLALDDFLPLDVKPHDGATDVEHCLYRRESYEVIASPGPEGVTFVRVTLRPDVCEKQNIIMDMEATYAIDVEGRRILARQR
;
A
#
# COMPACT_ATOMS: atom_id res chain seq x y z
N MET A 1 -28.73 -7.51 -0.24
CA MET A 1 -27.78 -6.46 -0.61
C MET A 1 -28.15 -6.04 -2.02
N GLU A 2 -28.58 -4.81 -2.20
CA GLU A 2 -28.90 -4.27 -3.52
C GLU A 2 -27.75 -3.34 -3.92
N PHE A 3 -27.26 -3.50 -5.15
CA PHE A 3 -26.21 -2.64 -5.69
C PHE A 3 -26.83 -1.32 -6.13
N PRO A 4 -26.20 -0.17 -5.81
CA PRO A 4 -26.67 1.10 -6.33
C PRO A 4 -26.40 1.16 -7.84
N LEU A 5 -27.28 1.85 -8.59
CA LEU A 5 -27.08 2.07 -10.03
C LEU A 5 -25.82 2.91 -10.32
N ASP A 6 -25.52 3.85 -9.43
CA ASP A 6 -24.32 4.70 -9.45
C ASP A 6 -23.63 4.68 -8.08
N LEU A 7 -22.31 4.85 -8.07
CA LEU A 7 -21.57 5.04 -6.81
C LEU A 7 -21.97 6.37 -6.15
N PRO A 8 -22.12 6.46 -4.80
CA PRO A 8 -22.46 7.72 -4.14
C PRO A 8 -21.42 8.80 -4.45
N ALA A 9 -21.86 9.97 -4.91
CA ALA A 9 -20.96 11.02 -5.38
C ALA A 9 -20.09 11.60 -4.25
N GLU A 10 -20.64 11.65 -3.03
CA GLU A 10 -20.04 12.27 -1.85
C GLU A 10 -18.86 11.46 -1.30
N THR A 11 -18.80 10.16 -1.60
CA THR A 11 -17.75 9.24 -1.09
C THR A 11 -16.87 8.68 -2.21
N ARG A 12 -17.10 9.11 -3.46
CA ARG A 12 -16.36 8.64 -4.62
C ARG A 12 -14.97 9.27 -4.65
N THR A 13 -13.96 8.42 -4.81
CA THR A 13 -12.59 8.84 -5.11
C THR A 13 -12.18 8.28 -6.47
N THR A 14 -11.69 9.13 -7.36
CA THR A 14 -11.16 8.70 -8.66
C THR A 14 -9.66 8.53 -8.56
N LEU A 15 -9.17 7.32 -8.85
CA LEU A 15 -7.76 7.04 -9.04
C LEU A 15 -7.50 6.84 -10.53
N THR A 16 -6.45 7.47 -11.05
CA THR A 16 -6.01 7.23 -12.43
C THR A 16 -5.46 5.80 -12.58
N GLY A 17 -5.54 5.24 -13.78
CA GLY A 17 -4.96 3.90 -14.03
C GLY A 17 -3.46 3.83 -13.74
N ALA A 18 -2.73 4.93 -13.95
CA ALA A 18 -1.31 5.03 -13.61
C ALA A 18 -1.08 4.93 -12.09
N GLN A 19 -1.88 5.63 -11.28
CA GLN A 19 -1.83 5.52 -9.82
C GLN A 19 -2.15 4.11 -9.36
N VAL A 20 -3.20 3.48 -9.91
CA VAL A 20 -3.57 2.10 -9.55
C VAL A 20 -2.43 1.13 -9.87
N THR A 21 -1.83 1.24 -11.05
CA THR A 21 -0.70 0.39 -11.47
C THR A 21 0.52 0.57 -10.57
N ALA A 22 0.87 1.82 -10.25
CA ALA A 22 2.00 2.12 -9.37
C ALA A 22 1.74 1.60 -7.94
N MET A 23 0.56 1.85 -7.37
CA MET A 23 0.18 1.35 -6.05
C MET A 23 0.23 -0.17 -5.98
N GLN A 24 -0.26 -0.86 -7.02
CA GLN A 24 -0.21 -2.31 -7.10
C GLN A 24 1.23 -2.83 -7.08
N LEU A 25 2.11 -2.29 -7.93
CA LEU A 25 3.52 -2.70 -7.97
C LEU A 25 4.23 -2.48 -6.64
N ALA A 26 3.98 -1.34 -5.97
CA ALA A 26 4.54 -1.06 -4.66
C ALA A 26 4.06 -2.07 -3.60
N LEU A 27 2.75 -2.37 -3.57
CA LEU A 27 2.17 -3.30 -2.61
C LEU A 27 2.57 -4.75 -2.86
N ASP A 28 2.73 -5.15 -4.12
CA ASP A 28 3.15 -6.49 -4.49
C ASP A 28 4.62 -6.74 -4.12
N ASP A 29 5.48 -5.72 -4.10
CA ASP A 29 6.84 -5.82 -3.53
C ASP A 29 6.85 -5.71 -1.99
N PHE A 30 6.07 -4.78 -1.43
CA PHE A 30 6.06 -4.51 0.02
C PHE A 30 5.43 -5.65 0.84
N LEU A 31 4.26 -6.13 0.43
CA LEU A 31 3.48 -7.14 1.12
C LEU A 31 2.59 -7.91 0.12
N PRO A 32 3.10 -8.94 -0.58
CA PRO A 32 2.34 -9.74 -1.54
C PRO A 32 1.02 -10.30 -1.00
N LEU A 33 0.01 -10.52 -1.84
CA LEU A 33 -1.31 -11.01 -1.40
C LEU A 33 -1.29 -12.44 -0.81
N ASP A 34 -0.32 -13.25 -1.21
CA ASP A 34 -0.17 -14.65 -0.81
C ASP A 34 0.80 -14.84 0.36
N VAL A 35 1.38 -13.76 0.88
CA VAL A 35 2.28 -13.81 2.03
C VAL A 35 1.50 -14.25 3.28
N LYS A 36 2.05 -15.22 4.00
CA LYS A 36 1.46 -15.72 5.24
C LYS A 36 2.35 -15.37 6.43
N PRO A 37 1.76 -15.04 7.58
CA PRO A 37 2.49 -14.98 8.84
C PRO A 37 3.27 -16.28 9.06
N HIS A 38 4.46 -16.16 9.64
CA HIS A 38 5.23 -17.33 10.04
C HIS A 38 4.49 -18.14 11.11
N ASP A 39 4.89 -19.40 11.30
CA ASP A 39 4.35 -20.23 12.36
C ASP A 39 4.59 -19.58 13.73
N GLY A 40 3.56 -19.56 14.56
CA GLY A 40 3.61 -18.94 15.88
C GLY A 40 3.59 -17.41 15.90
N ALA A 41 3.24 -16.75 14.79
CA ALA A 41 3.05 -15.31 14.74
C ALA A 41 2.11 -14.82 15.85
N THR A 42 2.52 -13.75 16.51
CA THR A 42 1.73 -13.03 17.51
C THR A 42 0.54 -12.31 16.87
N ASP A 43 -0.44 -11.89 17.66
CA ASP A 43 -1.58 -11.08 17.17
C ASP A 43 -1.12 -9.78 16.50
N VAL A 44 -0.02 -9.20 17.00
CA VAL A 44 0.62 -8.01 16.41
C VAL A 44 1.17 -8.34 15.03
N GLU A 45 1.96 -9.41 14.90
CA GLU A 45 2.48 -9.84 13.60
C GLU A 45 1.34 -10.17 12.64
N HIS A 46 0.32 -10.91 13.08
CA HIS A 46 -0.87 -11.17 12.27
C HIS A 46 -1.59 -9.89 11.78
N CYS A 47 -1.52 -8.80 12.54
CA CYS A 47 -2.02 -7.50 12.13
C CYS A 47 -1.11 -6.85 11.06
N LEU A 48 0.22 -6.94 11.21
CA LEU A 48 1.19 -6.38 10.26
C LEU A 48 1.18 -7.11 8.91
N TYR A 49 0.76 -8.37 8.85
CA TYR A 49 0.63 -9.10 7.58
C TYR A 49 -0.62 -8.71 6.77
N ARG A 50 -1.41 -7.70 7.21
CA ARG A 50 -2.61 -7.23 6.52
C ARG A 50 -2.31 -5.94 5.77
N ARG A 51 -2.60 -5.89 4.46
CA ARG A 51 -2.44 -4.66 3.65
C ARG A 51 -3.26 -3.50 4.21
N GLU A 52 -4.38 -3.78 4.86
CA GLU A 52 -5.28 -2.80 5.49
C GLU A 52 -4.65 -2.12 6.72
N SER A 53 -3.54 -2.64 7.24
CA SER A 53 -2.78 -1.99 8.31
C SER A 53 -1.96 -0.81 7.79
N TYR A 54 -1.82 -0.66 6.47
CA TYR A 54 -0.99 0.35 5.83
C TYR A 54 -1.82 1.39 5.07
N GLU A 55 -1.29 2.60 5.01
CA GLU A 55 -1.70 3.66 4.10
C GLU A 55 -0.78 3.69 2.88
N VAL A 56 -1.36 3.94 1.70
CA VAL A 56 -0.64 4.04 0.44
C VAL A 56 -0.94 5.37 -0.23
N ILE A 57 0.12 6.15 -0.48
CA ILE A 57 0.02 7.46 -1.13
C ILE A 57 0.81 7.40 -2.43
N ALA A 58 0.18 7.80 -3.55
CA ALA A 58 0.85 7.89 -4.85
C ALA A 58 0.89 9.34 -5.35
N SER A 59 2.06 9.77 -5.80
CA SER A 59 2.31 11.10 -6.36
C SER A 59 2.99 10.97 -7.72
N PRO A 60 2.39 11.48 -8.81
CA PRO A 60 3.07 11.54 -10.10
C PRO A 60 4.36 12.37 -10.01
N GLY A 61 5.41 11.87 -10.65
CA GLY A 61 6.72 12.48 -10.78
C GLY A 61 7.07 12.80 -12.24
N PRO A 62 8.32 13.23 -12.50
CA PRO A 62 8.79 13.49 -13.86
C PRO A 62 8.91 12.20 -14.68
N GLU A 63 8.94 12.34 -16.02
CA GLU A 63 9.32 11.26 -16.94
C GLU A 63 8.50 9.96 -16.80
N GLY A 64 7.21 10.07 -16.48
CA GLY A 64 6.32 8.90 -16.33
C GLY A 64 6.55 8.10 -15.05
N VAL A 65 7.41 8.60 -14.14
CA VAL A 65 7.61 8.01 -12.82
C VAL A 65 6.45 8.36 -11.90
N THR A 66 5.97 7.41 -11.11
CA THR A 66 5.08 7.66 -9.96
C THR A 66 5.80 7.27 -8.69
N PHE A 67 5.83 8.17 -7.71
CA PHE A 67 6.32 7.87 -6.38
C PHE A 67 5.19 7.27 -5.55
N VAL A 68 5.45 6.18 -4.85
CA VAL A 68 4.49 5.53 -3.96
C VAL A 68 5.09 5.36 -2.58
N ARG A 69 4.42 5.85 -1.55
CA ARG A 69 4.81 5.61 -0.16
C ARG A 69 3.81 4.67 0.51
N VAL A 70 4.32 3.66 1.18
CA VAL A 70 3.56 2.73 2.02
C VAL A 70 4.01 2.95 3.47
N THR A 71 3.07 3.20 4.37
CA THR A 71 3.36 3.49 5.79
C THR A 71 2.36 2.78 6.68
N LEU A 72 2.79 2.20 7.79
CA LEU A 72 1.88 1.65 8.80
C LEU A 72 0.95 2.76 9.33
N ARG A 73 -0.35 2.50 9.42
CA ARG A 73 -1.29 3.47 9.98
C ARG A 73 -0.94 3.76 11.45
N PRO A 74 -1.15 4.99 11.94
CA PRO A 74 -1.01 5.26 13.36
C PRO A 74 -2.03 4.43 14.14
N ASP A 75 -1.65 4.04 15.36
CA ASP A 75 -2.52 3.38 16.34
C ASP A 75 -3.13 2.03 15.89
N VAL A 76 -2.62 1.43 14.79
CA VAL A 76 -2.96 0.05 14.40
C VAL A 76 -1.85 -0.91 14.79
N CYS A 77 -2.23 -2.16 15.09
CA CYS A 77 -1.30 -3.24 15.46
C CYS A 77 -0.49 -3.01 16.76
N GLU A 78 -0.98 -2.23 17.71
CA GLU A 78 -0.23 -1.91 18.93
C GLU A 78 -0.08 -3.09 19.92
N LYS A 79 1.17 -3.32 20.34
CA LYS A 79 1.56 -3.33 21.76
C LYS A 79 2.66 -2.29 21.94
N GLN A 80 2.45 -1.38 22.90
CA GLN A 80 3.33 -0.27 23.28
C GLN A 80 4.83 -0.59 23.12
N ASN A 81 5.54 0.28 22.39
CA ASN A 81 7.01 0.42 22.34
C ASN A 81 7.82 -0.40 21.33
N ILE A 82 7.24 -0.94 20.26
CA ILE A 82 8.04 -1.34 19.09
C ILE A 82 7.85 -0.29 18.01
N ILE A 83 8.77 0.67 17.95
CA ILE A 83 8.95 1.51 16.77
C ILE A 83 9.44 0.55 15.67
N MET A 84 8.51 0.02 14.89
CA MET A 84 8.87 -0.69 13.68
C MET A 84 8.83 0.33 12.56
N ASP A 85 9.99 0.62 11.98
CA ASP A 85 10.15 1.43 10.77
C ASP A 85 9.55 0.67 9.56
N MET A 86 8.23 0.45 9.59
CA MET A 86 7.48 -0.23 8.54
C MET A 86 6.98 0.80 7.54
N GLU A 87 7.93 1.35 6.81
CA GLU A 87 7.66 2.18 5.67
C GLU A 87 8.54 1.82 4.47
N ALA A 88 8.08 2.22 3.30
CA ALA A 88 8.88 2.19 2.09
C ALA A 88 8.38 3.24 1.11
N THR A 89 9.30 3.91 0.44
CA THR A 89 9.00 4.78 -0.70
C THR A 89 9.58 4.18 -1.98
N TYR A 90 8.77 4.12 -3.02
CA TYR A 90 9.08 3.55 -4.31
C TYR A 90 9.08 4.62 -5.38
N ALA A 91 9.98 4.48 -6.35
CA ALA A 91 9.89 5.17 -7.65
C ALA A 91 9.52 4.14 -8.71
N ILE A 92 8.43 4.35 -9.44
CA ILE A 92 7.83 3.35 -10.33
C ILE A 92 7.69 3.91 -11.73
N ASP A 93 8.24 3.19 -12.70
CA ASP A 93 8.00 3.39 -14.13
C ASP A 93 6.68 2.71 -14.49
N VAL A 94 5.63 3.51 -14.72
CA VAL A 94 4.27 3.01 -14.96
C VAL A 94 4.15 2.40 -16.35
N GLU A 95 4.78 3.01 -17.36
CA GLU A 95 4.74 2.52 -18.74
C GLU A 95 5.50 1.20 -18.87
N GLY A 96 6.71 1.14 -18.30
CA GLY A 96 7.53 -0.06 -18.25
C GLY A 96 7.10 -1.08 -17.19
N ARG A 97 6.10 -0.74 -16.35
CA ARG A 97 5.54 -1.58 -15.28
C ARG A 97 6.59 -2.17 -14.34
N ARG A 98 7.51 -1.34 -13.85
CA ARG A 98 8.65 -1.80 -13.03
C ARG A 98 9.02 -0.82 -11.94
N ILE A 99 9.56 -1.35 -10.86
CA ILE A 99 10.16 -0.56 -9.77
C ILE A 99 11.55 -0.10 -10.24
N LEU A 100 11.78 1.21 -10.19
CA LEU A 100 13.07 1.82 -10.50
C LEU A 100 13.96 1.93 -9.26
N ALA A 101 13.37 2.27 -8.12
CA ALA A 101 14.08 2.42 -6.86
C ALA A 101 13.15 2.21 -5.66
N ARG A 102 13.75 1.87 -4.52
CA ARG A 102 13.08 1.66 -3.24
C ARG A 102 13.93 2.24 -2.11
N GLN A 103 13.31 3.05 -1.26
CA GLN A 103 13.88 3.61 -0.03
C GLN A 103 13.12 3.02 1.17
N ARG A 104 13.85 2.66 2.23
CA ARG A 104 13.31 2.33 3.55
C ARG A 104 13.62 3.47 4.50
#